data_AF-A0A842N0R5-F1
#
_entry.id   AF-A0A842N0R5-F1
#
_cell.length_a   1.000
_cell.length_b   1.000
_cell.length_c   1.000
_cell.angle_alpha   90.00
_cell.angle_beta   90.00
_cell.angle_gamma   90.00
#
_symmetry.space_group_name_H-M   'P 1'
#
loop_
_entity.id
_entity.type
_entity.pdbx_description
1 polymer ?
#
loop_
_entity_poly.entity_id
_entity_poly.type
_entity_poly.pdbx_seq_one_letter_code
_entity_poly.pdbx_strand_id
1 'polypeptide(L)' 'MPMAQEALLENIDVTKPIHEALYLCEACHHVVPRTVVCLYCGALIPGENNR' A
#
# COMPACT_ATOMS: atom_id res chain seq x y z
N MET A 1 21.17 30.89 -5.80
CA MET A 1 20.31 30.19 -6.77
C MET A 1 19.34 29.33 -5.96
N PRO A 2 18.02 29.60 -5.99
CA PRO A 2 17.07 28.84 -5.20
C PRO A 2 16.66 27.59 -5.99
N MET A 3 16.91 26.40 -5.45
CA MET A 3 16.39 25.16 -6.00
C MET A 3 15.14 24.81 -5.20
N ALA A 4 14.01 25.09 -5.83
CA ALA A 4 12.67 24.82 -5.35
C ALA A 4 12.46 23.31 -5.20
N GLN A 5 12.15 22.87 -3.99
CA GLN A 5 11.57 21.54 -3.77
C GLN A 5 10.56 21.58 -2.62
N GLU A 6 9.66 22.55 -2.66
CA GLU A 6 8.38 22.49 -1.97
C GLU A 6 7.33 22.07 -2.99
N ALA A 7 7.42 20.81 -3.42
CA ALA A 7 6.41 20.21 -4.29
C ALA A 7 5.17 19.88 -3.44
N LEU A 8 4.30 20.88 -3.33
CA LEU A 8 2.82 20.78 -3.29
C LEU A 8 2.27 19.47 -2.68
N LEU A 9 2.22 19.39 -1.35
CA LEU A 9 1.42 18.38 -0.62
C LEU A 9 -0.07 18.76 -0.50
N GLU A 10 -0.53 19.78 -1.23
CA GLU A 10 -1.83 20.43 -0.97
C GLU A 10 -3.06 19.69 -1.47
N ASN A 11 -2.93 18.52 -2.13
CA ASN A 11 -4.10 17.80 -2.68
C ASN A 11 -4.05 16.28 -2.50
N ILE A 12 -3.34 15.76 -1.49
CA ILE A 12 -3.54 14.37 -1.10
C ILE A 12 -4.83 14.31 -0.31
N ASP A 13 -5.91 13.90 -0.97
CA ASP A 13 -7.19 13.62 -0.32
C ASP A 13 -7.05 12.37 0.57
N VAL A 14 -6.61 12.59 1.81
CA VAL A 14 -6.42 11.56 2.86
C VAL A 14 -7.75 10.94 3.31
N THR A 15 -8.89 11.41 2.77
CA THR A 15 -10.22 10.88 3.12
C THR A 15 -10.60 9.64 2.32
N LYS A 16 -9.91 9.34 1.20
CA LYS A 16 -10.09 8.05 0.53
C LYS A 16 -9.53 6.95 1.41
N PRO A 17 -10.32 5.94 1.77
CA PRO A 17 -9.88 4.93 2.71
C PRO A 17 -8.66 4.20 2.15
N ILE A 18 -7.54 4.32 2.86
CA ILE A 18 -6.32 3.50 2.68
C ILE A 18 -6.62 2.00 2.98
N HIS A 19 -7.90 1.64 3.16
CA HIS A 19 -8.35 0.28 3.43
C HIS A 19 -8.22 -0.65 2.23
N GLU A 20 -8.29 -0.16 0.99
CA GLU A 20 -8.12 -1.02 -0.20
C GLU A 20 -6.66 -1.39 -0.46
N ALA A 21 -5.72 -0.59 0.05
CA ALA A 21 -4.29 -0.74 -0.22
C ALA A 21 -3.56 -1.63 0.78
N LEU A 22 -4.20 -2.04 1.89
CA LEU A 22 -3.57 -2.83 2.95
C LEU A 22 -4.26 -4.19 3.11
N TYR A 23 -3.48 -5.23 3.34
CA TYR A 23 -3.93 -6.61 3.53
C TYR A 23 -3.19 -7.24 4.72
N LEU A 24 -3.88 -8.08 5.48
CA LEU A 24 -3.26 -8.87 6.55
C LEU A 24 -2.77 -10.20 5.96
N CYS A 25 -1.45 -10.39 5.90
CA CYS A 25 -0.90 -11.64 5.38
C CYS A 25 -1.26 -12.82 6.29
N GLU A 26 -1.98 -13.82 5.79
CA GLU A 26 -2.39 -15.01 6.56
C GLU A 26 -1.22 -15.91 6.98
N ALA A 27 -0.08 -15.83 6.28
CA ALA A 27 1.08 -16.67 6.59
C ALA A 27 1.92 -16.12 7.76
N CYS A 28 2.08 -14.80 7.86
CA CYS A 28 2.96 -14.17 8.85
C CYS A 28 2.29 -13.12 9.73
N HIS A 29 0.99 -12.87 9.53
CA HIS A 29 0.16 -11.95 10.30
C HIS A 29 0.66 -10.49 10.35
N HIS A 30 1.46 -10.08 9.36
CA HIS A 30 1.84 -8.68 9.17
C HIS A 30 0.83 -7.95 8.30
N VAL A 31 0.56 -6.68 8.63
CA VAL A 31 -0.15 -5.76 7.76
C VAL A 31 0.81 -5.32 6.66
N VAL A 32 0.44 -5.60 5.41
CA VAL A 32 1.27 -5.37 4.23
C VAL A 32 0.47 -4.66 3.15
N PRO A 33 1.11 -3.94 2.23
CA PRO A 33 0.45 -3.43 1.05
C PRO A 33 -0.17 -4.58 0.24
N ARG A 34 -1.39 -4.39 -0.25
CA ARG A 34 -2.11 -5.33 -1.12
C ARG A 34 -1.38 -5.40 -2.46
N THR A 35 -0.44 -6.32 -2.52
CA THR A 35 0.46 -6.60 -3.64
C THR A 35 0.29 -8.08 -4.03
N VAL A 36 1.06 -8.58 -5.00
CA VAL A 36 1.00 -10.00 -5.38
C VAL A 36 1.66 -10.91 -4.32
N VAL A 37 2.65 -10.39 -3.58
CA VAL A 37 3.46 -11.13 -2.61
C VAL A 37 3.68 -10.33 -1.32
N CYS A 38 3.65 -11.01 -0.18
CA CYS A 38 4.01 -10.45 1.10
C CYS A 38 5.49 -10.06 1.13
N LEU A 39 5.78 -8.80 1.43
CA LEU A 39 7.15 -8.29 1.48
C LEU A 39 8.00 -8.87 2.64
N TYR A 40 7.35 -9.45 3.66
CA TYR A 40 8.06 -10.02 4.83
C TYR A 40 8.37 -11.51 4.67
N CYS A 41 7.43 -12.30 4.16
CA CYS A 41 7.58 -13.76 4.08
C CYS A 41 7.52 -14.33 2.65
N GLY A 42 7.27 -13.50 1.64
CA GLY A 42 7.15 -13.93 0.25
C GLY A 42 5.87 -14.69 -0.10
N ALA A 43 4.95 -14.90 0.85
CA ALA A 43 3.68 -15.59 0.61
C ALA A 43 2.81 -14.83 -0.39
N LEU A 44 2.12 -15.55 -1.27
CA LEU A 44 1.17 -14.95 -2.21
C LEU A 44 0.01 -14.29 -1.45
N ILE A 45 -0.33 -13.07 -1.83
CA ILE A 45 -1.52 -12.39 -1.33
C ILE A 45 -2.62 -12.58 -2.38
N PRO A 46 -3.79 -13.13 -2.01
CA PRO A 46 -4.90 -13.28 -2.94
C PRO A 46 -5.39 -11.90 -3.40
N GLY A 47 -5.05 -11.54 -4.63
CA GLY A 47 -5.56 -10.35 -5.30
C GLY A 47 -7.06 -10.49 -5.58
N GLU A 48 -7.76 -9.36 -5.59
CA GLU A 48 -9.23 -9.27 -5.78
C GLU A 48 -9.71 -9.76 -7.16
N ASN A 49 -8.79 -10.12 -8.07
CA ASN A 49 -9.06 -10.55 -9.45
C ASN A 49 -8.94 -12.08 -9.68
N ASN A 50 -8.90 -12.89 -8.62
CA ASN A 50 -8.91 -14.36 -8.74
C ASN A 50 -10.34 -14.95 -8.63
N ARG A 51 -11.33 -14.32 -9.27
CA ARG A 51 -12.69 -14.84 -9.34
C ARG A 51 -13.28 -14.72 -10.74
#